data_AF-A0A1G7R8I7-F1
#
_entry.id   AF-A0A1G7R8I7-F1
#
_cell.length_a   1.000
_cell.length_b   1.000
_cell.length_c   1.000
_cell.angle_alpha   90.00
_cell.angle_beta   90.00
_cell.angle_gamma   90.00
#
_symmetry.space_group_name_H-M   'P 1'
#
loop_
_entity.id
_entity.type
_entity.pdbx_description
1 polymer ?
#
loop_
_entity_poly.entity_id
_entity_poly.type
_entity_poly.pdbx_seq_one_letter_code
_entity_poly.pdbx_strand_id
1 'polypeptide(L)'
;ISKALDRWAYENGVTLDFSRPGKPTDNAFVESFNGRLRDECLNSHWFLSLADARTKIEAWRWDYNESRPHTALGWLTPAEYAASAGVNPGGCSPEARILPG
;
A
#
# COMPACT_ATOMS: atom_id res chain seq x y z
N ILE A 1 -19.52 0.42 -5.78
CA ILE A 1 -18.45 1.41 -5.51
C ILE A 1 -19.10 2.68 -4.98
N SER A 2 -18.51 3.33 -3.96
CA SER A 2 -19.00 4.62 -3.49
C SER A 2 -18.76 5.68 -4.57
N LYS A 3 -19.79 6.45 -4.94
CA LYS A 3 -19.66 7.56 -5.90
C LYS A 3 -18.58 8.58 -5.50
N ALA A 4 -18.34 8.74 -4.20
CA ALA A 4 -17.30 9.62 -3.69
C ALA A 4 -15.88 9.11 -4.00
N LEU A 5 -15.66 7.80 -3.89
CA LEU A 5 -14.37 7.18 -4.20
C LEU A 5 -14.09 7.23 -5.71
N ASP A 6 -15.10 6.93 -6.52
CA ASP A 6 -15.01 6.95 -7.98
C ASP A 6 -14.64 8.35 -8.51
N ARG A 7 -15.31 9.38 -7.99
CA ARG A 7 -15.01 10.77 -8.33
C ARG A 7 -13.59 11.17 -7.91
N TRP A 8 -13.17 10.83 -6.69
CA TRP A 8 -11.80 11.14 -6.23
C TRP A 8 -10.75 10.46 -7.12
N ALA A 9 -10.96 9.20 -7.49
CA ALA A 9 -10.04 8.48 -8.35
C ALA A 9 -9.93 9.12 -9.74
N TYR A 10 -11.08 9.50 -10.33
CA TYR A 10 -11.12 10.23 -11.60
C TYR A 10 -10.38 11.57 -11.52
N GLU A 11 -10.66 12.39 -10.51
CA GLU A 11 -10.05 13.70 -10.31
C GLU A 11 -8.52 13.63 -10.11
N ASN A 12 -8.01 12.50 -9.58
CA ASN A 12 -6.59 12.28 -9.34
C ASN A 12 -5.91 11.40 -10.40
N GLY A 13 -6.61 11.04 -11.48
CA GLY A 13 -6.06 10.17 -12.54
C GLY A 13 -5.69 8.77 -12.06
N VAL A 14 -6.33 8.28 -10.99
CA VAL A 14 -6.07 6.95 -10.40
C VAL A 14 -7.01 5.93 -11.04
N THR A 15 -6.45 4.88 -11.62
CA THR A 15 -7.24 3.72 -12.09
C THR A 15 -7.57 2.81 -10.90
N LEU A 16 -8.86 2.51 -10.70
CA LEU A 16 -9.30 1.55 -9.69
C LEU A 16 -9.26 0.13 -10.27
N ASP A 17 -8.45 -0.74 -9.67
CA ASP A 17 -8.41 -2.17 -9.98
C ASP A 17 -9.00 -2.98 -8.82
N PHE A 18 -9.86 -3.94 -9.13
CA PHE A 18 -10.60 -4.73 -8.16
C PHE A 18 -10.24 -6.20 -8.28
N SER A 19 -10.02 -6.84 -7.12
CA SER A 19 -9.84 -8.28 -7.05
C SER A 19 -10.99 -9.01 -7.72
N ARG A 20 -10.68 -10.05 -8.50
CA ARG A 20 -11.72 -10.83 -9.18
C ARG A 20 -12.43 -11.75 -8.18
N PRO A 21 -13.76 -11.96 -8.30
CA PRO A 21 -14.47 -12.93 -7.50
C PRO A 21 -13.82 -14.32 -7.57
N GLY A 22 -13.57 -14.94 -6.41
CA GLY A 22 -12.96 -16.27 -6.33
C GLY A 22 -11.45 -16.34 -6.63
N LYS A 23 -10.75 -15.20 -6.68
CA LYS A 23 -9.29 -15.14 -6.85
C LYS A 23 -8.58 -14.57 -5.61
N PRO A 24 -8.40 -15.39 -4.56
CA PRO A 24 -7.75 -14.94 -3.32
C PRO A 24 -6.30 -14.48 -3.54
N THR A 25 -5.63 -14.96 -4.59
CA THR A 25 -4.26 -14.55 -4.94
C THR A 25 -4.14 -13.09 -5.35
N ASP A 26 -5.22 -12.44 -5.81
CA ASP A 26 -5.19 -11.04 -6.24
C ASP A 26 -4.84 -10.10 -5.07
N ASN A 27 -5.04 -10.52 -3.82
CA ASN A 27 -4.78 -9.73 -2.61
C ASN A 27 -3.67 -10.32 -1.72
N ALA A 28 -2.99 -11.38 -2.16
CA ALA A 28 -2.08 -12.16 -1.30
C ALA A 28 -0.94 -11.32 -0.69
N PHE A 29 -0.42 -10.32 -1.42
CA PHE A 29 0.62 -9.42 -0.90
C PHE A 29 0.11 -8.53 0.23
N VAL A 30 -1.08 -7.93 0.05
CA VAL A 30 -1.70 -7.07 1.07
C VAL A 30 -2.11 -7.89 2.29
N GLU A 31 -2.61 -9.11 2.09
CA GLU A 31 -2.94 -10.04 3.18
C GLU A 31 -1.69 -10.41 3.99
N SER A 32 -0.59 -10.72 3.31
CA SER A 32 0.69 -11.03 3.96
C SER A 32 1.21 -9.83 4.76
N PHE A 33 1.12 -8.62 4.21
CA PHE A 33 1.48 -7.39 4.93
C PHE A 33 0.60 -7.17 6.17
N ASN A 34 -0.73 -7.29 6.03
CA ASN A 34 -1.68 -7.11 7.12
C ASN A 34 -1.49 -8.14 8.24
N GLY A 35 -1.10 -9.38 7.89
CA GLY A 35 -0.72 -10.40 8.86
C GLY A 35 0.48 -9.97 9.69
N ARG A 36 1.56 -9.49 9.06
CA ARG A 36 2.76 -9.01 9.75
C ARG A 36 2.47 -7.81 10.65
N LEU A 37 1.73 -6.82 10.17
CA LEU A 37 1.31 -5.67 10.99
C LEU A 37 0.53 -6.13 12.24
N ARG A 38 -0.36 -7.11 12.07
CA ARG A 38 -1.14 -7.64 13.18
C ARG A 38 -0.26 -8.36 14.19
N ASP A 39 0.60 -9.26 13.74
CA ASP A 39 1.40 -10.10 14.63
C ASP A 39 2.53 -9.34 15.32
N GLU A 40 3.14 -8.37 14.64
CA GLU A 40 4.32 -7.65 15.12
C GLU A 40 3.99 -6.32 15.80
N CYS A 41 2.84 -5.70 15.49
CA CYS A 41 2.45 -4.42 16.07
C CYS A 41 1.17 -4.54 16.90
N LEU A 42 0.05 -4.90 16.27
CA LEU A 42 -1.26 -4.74 16.90
C LEU A 42 -1.47 -5.72 18.06
N ASN A 43 -1.02 -6.98 17.91
CA ASN A 43 -1.11 -8.00 18.94
C ASN A 43 -0.02 -7.86 20.02
N SER A 44 1.10 -7.20 19.71
CA SER A 44 2.23 -7.06 20.64
C SER A 44 2.09 -5.86 21.59
N HIS A 45 1.12 -4.97 21.37
CA HIS A 45 0.98 -3.73 22.13
C HIS A 45 -0.41 -3.54 22.71
N TRP A 46 -0.46 -2.99 23.93
CA TRP A 46 -1.67 -2.37 24.46
C TRP A 46 -1.76 -0.92 23.98
N PHE A 47 -2.94 -0.46 23.62
CA PHE A 47 -3.19 0.92 23.21
C PHE A 47 -3.99 1.66 24.28
N LEU A 48 -3.39 2.69 24.86
CA LEU A 48 -3.99 3.45 25.95
C LEU A 48 -4.82 4.65 25.44
N SER A 49 -4.58 5.06 24.20
CA SER A 49 -5.33 6.11 23.51
C SER A 49 -5.11 6.04 22.00
N LEU A 50 -5.87 6.83 21.23
CA LEU A 50 -5.61 6.98 19.79
C LEU A 50 -4.26 7.64 19.50
N ALA A 51 -3.78 8.55 20.36
CA ALA A 51 -2.47 9.18 20.18
C ALA A 51 -1.34 8.18 20.41
N ASP A 52 -1.49 7.31 21.41
CA ASP A 52 -0.58 6.21 21.69
C ASP A 52 -0.57 5.18 20.53
N ALA A 53 -1.74 4.81 20.02
CA ALA A 53 -1.86 3.94 18.86
C ALA A 53 -1.17 4.51 17.62
N ARG A 54 -1.39 5.79 17.30
CA ARG A 54 -0.69 6.48 16.20
C ARG A 54 0.82 6.39 16.38
N THR A 55 1.32 6.72 17.57
CA THR A 55 2.77 6.70 17.85
C THR A 55 3.37 5.31 17.61
N LYS A 56 2.73 4.26 18.13
CA LYS A 56 3.22 2.87 18.00
C LYS A 56 3.15 2.35 16.56
N ILE A 57 2.05 2.65 15.85
CA ILE A 57 1.88 2.23 14.45
C ILE A 57 2.90 2.97 13.56
N GLU A 58 3.13 4.26 13.79
CA GLU A 58 4.12 5.05 13.04
C GLU A 58 5.55 4.53 13.28
N ALA A 59 5.89 4.18 14.53
CA ALA A 59 7.18 3.57 14.84
C ALA A 59 7.36 2.22 14.12
N TRP A 60 6.33 1.37 14.13
CA TRP A 60 6.38 0.10 13.39
C TRP A 60 6.48 0.30 11.88
N ARG A 61 5.74 1.27 11.31
CA ARG A 61 5.80 1.60 9.88
C ARG A 61 7.21 2.04 9.47
N TRP A 62 7.86 2.86 10.29
CA TRP A 62 9.23 3.31 10.05
C TRP A 62 10.22 2.14 10.07
N ASP A 63 10.16 1.31 11.11
CA ASP A 63 11.00 0.12 11.22
C ASP A 63 10.82 -0.83 10.00
N TYR A 64 9.58 -1.11 9.62
CA TYR A 64 9.27 -1.96 8.47
C TYR A 64 9.79 -1.39 7.15
N ASN A 65 9.55 -0.11 6.86
CA ASN A 65 9.88 0.48 5.57
C ASN A 65 11.36 0.87 5.43
N GLU A 66 12.01 1.28 6.52
CA GLU A 66 13.34 1.90 6.47
C GLU A 66 14.45 1.02 7.05
N SER A 67 14.12 0.08 7.94
CA SER A 67 15.13 -0.66 8.71
C SER A 67 15.18 -2.16 8.40
N ARG A 68 14.16 -2.73 7.75
CA ARG A 68 14.05 -4.18 7.53
C ARG A 68 14.33 -4.59 6.09
N PRO A 69 15.44 -5.31 5.82
CA PRO A 69 15.67 -5.99 4.55
C PRO A 69 14.65 -7.10 4.29
N HIS A 70 14.15 -7.20 3.05
CA HIS A 70 13.31 -8.30 2.61
C HIS A 70 13.99 -9.14 1.53
N THR A 71 14.00 -10.46 1.70
CA THR A 71 14.55 -11.40 0.70
C THR A 71 13.89 -11.26 -0.66
N ALA A 72 12.58 -11.04 -0.70
CA ALA A 72 11.81 -10.80 -1.92
C ALA A 72 12.23 -9.51 -2.66
N LEU A 73 12.88 -8.57 -1.96
CA LEU A 73 13.39 -7.31 -2.50
C LEU A 73 14.91 -7.35 -2.71
N GLY A 74 15.51 -8.55 -2.74
CA GLY A 74 16.97 -8.69 -2.90
C GLY A 74 17.77 -8.21 -1.69
N TRP A 75 17.22 -8.34 -0.48
CA TRP A 75 17.78 -7.83 0.78
C TRP A 75 17.85 -6.30 0.88
N LEU A 76 17.03 -5.60 0.11
CA LEU A 76 16.77 -4.17 0.30
C LEU A 76 15.60 -3.96 1.28
N THR A 77 15.59 -2.81 1.93
CA THR A 77 14.39 -2.33 2.62
C THR A 77 13.32 -1.89 1.62
N PRO A 78 12.04 -1.82 2.00
CA PRO A 78 10.99 -1.33 1.11
C PRO A 78 11.29 0.09 0.57
N ALA A 79 11.84 0.97 1.40
CA ALA A 79 12.22 2.32 1.00
C ALA A 79 13.37 2.33 -0.02
N GLU A 80 14.42 1.54 0.22
CA GLU A 80 15.54 1.40 -0.72
C GLU A 80 15.07 0.83 -2.07
N TYR A 81 14.23 -0.21 -2.03
CA TYR A 81 13.66 -0.80 -3.23
C TYR A 81 12.82 0.23 -4.01
N ALA A 82 11.95 0.98 -3.33
CA ALA A 82 11.14 2.01 -3.96
C ALA A 82 11.99 3.14 -4.59
N ALA A 83 13.05 3.56 -3.92
CA ALA A 83 14.00 4.54 -4.45
C ALA A 83 14.74 4.01 -5.69
N SER A 84 15.13 2.73 -5.70
CA SER A 84 15.80 2.10 -6.83
C SER A 84 14.90 1.89 -8.05
N ALA A 85 13.60 1.72 -7.83
CA ALA A 85 12.61 1.46 -8.87
C ALA A 85 12.25 2.70 -9.71
N GLY A 86 12.78 3.89 -9.39
CA GLY A 86 12.60 5.10 -10.20
C GLY A 86 11.13 5.49 -10.39
N VAL A 87 10.28 5.27 -9.37
CA VAL A 87 8.87 5.67 -9.44
C VAL A 87 8.79 7.20 -9.50
N ASN A 88 8.66 7.73 -10.72
CA ASN A 88 8.23 9.09 -10.97
C ASN A 88 6.76 9.19 -10.56
N PRO A 89 6.38 9.99 -9.54
CA PRO A 89 4.99 10.04 -9.05
C PRO A 89 4.02 10.75 -10.02
N GLY A 90 4.39 10.95 -11.29
CA GLY A 90 3.67 11.76 -12.27
C GLY A 90 3.65 11.20 -13.70
N GLY A 91 3.76 9.89 -13.89
CA GLY A 91 3.68 9.24 -15.21
C GLY A 91 2.27 9.27 -15.84
N CYS A 92 1.72 10.46 -16.07
CA CYS A 92 0.59 10.66 -16.97
C CYS A 92 1.09 10.53 -18.41
N SER A 93 0.78 9.41 -19.07
CA SER A 93 0.95 9.28 -20.53
C SER A 93 -0.31 9.80 -21.23
N PRO A 94 -0.20 10.75 -22.18
CA PRO A 94 -1.33 11.57 -22.63
C PRO A 94 -2.14 10.97 -23.80
N GLU A 95 -2.43 9.67 -23.80
CA GLU A 95 -3.15 9.05 -24.93
C GLU A 95 -4.24 8.05 -24.52
N ALA A 96 -5.20 8.48 -23.70
CA ALA A 96 -6.53 7.87 -23.69
C ALA A 96 -7.35 8.45 -24.86
N ARG A 97 -7.03 7.99 -26.08
CA ARG A 97 -7.80 8.30 -27.29
C ARG A 97 -9.18 7.65 -27.14
N ILE A 98 -10.19 8.52 -27.17
CA ILE A 98 -11.64 8.25 -27.30
C ILE A 98 -11.93 6.98 -28.12
N LEU A 99 -12.74 6.08 -27.56
CA LEU A 99 -13.60 5.20 -28.36
C LEU A 99 -15.06 5.43 -27.92
N PRO A 100 -15.97 5.78 -28.84
CA PRO A 100 -17.39 5.85 -28.55
C PRO A 100 -18.03 4.47 -28.63
N GLY A 101 -18.95 4.19 -27.70
CA GLY A 101 -19.88 3.08 -27.68
C GLY A 101 -20.98 3.35 -26.68
#